data_AF-A0A9E1MUI8-F1
#
_entry.id   AF-A0A9E1MUI8-F1
#
_cell.length_a   1.000
_cell.length_b   1.000
_cell.length_c   1.000
_cell.angle_alpha   90.00
_cell.angle_beta   90.00
_cell.angle_gamma   90.00
#
_symmetry.space_group_name_H-M   'P 1'
#
loop_
_entity.id
_entity.type
_entity.pdbx_description
1 polymer ?
#
loop_
_entity_poly.entity_id
_entity_poly.type
_entity_poly.pdbx_seq_one_letter_code
_entity_poly.pdbx_strand_id
1 'polypeptide(L)'
;MSNRRRKPRLFAFSRDTELENLQRLGLRPAEHRVLVQALDAFLDVANSRHLTVENLVPIVAAAMHPSLVVRGIGTQRLVVMSHYFSEAKTALQDLCHDKDATVRAFTVSNLGNAPWPFSLPLINGALNDPEAPVRRAAAKVCSVVATPELRDLVDAHLETEEHEPTRAALAQASRYQRELGR
;
A
#
# COMPACT_ATOMS: atom_id res chain seq x y z
N MET A 1 -15.43 9.94 17.12
CA MET A 1 -15.45 8.47 17.32
C MET A 1 -14.46 7.85 16.34
N SER A 2 -13.37 7.24 16.82
CA SER A 2 -12.31 6.70 15.95
C SER A 2 -12.88 5.55 15.11
N ASN A 3 -13.02 5.79 13.81
CA ASN A 3 -13.43 4.79 12.84
C ASN A 3 -12.24 3.85 12.59
N ARG A 4 -11.88 3.02 13.58
CA ARG A 4 -10.85 1.99 13.43
C ARG A 4 -11.32 1.03 12.35
N ARG A 5 -10.77 1.18 11.14
CA ARG A 5 -10.96 0.23 10.04
C ARG A 5 -10.70 -1.18 10.59
N ARG A 6 -11.69 -2.07 10.48
CA ARG A 6 -11.56 -3.47 10.91
C ARG A 6 -10.39 -4.10 10.14
N LYS A 7 -9.58 -4.91 10.82
CA LYS A 7 -8.51 -5.66 10.17
C LYS A 7 -9.09 -6.46 8.99
N PRO A 8 -8.50 -6.39 7.79
CA PRO A 8 -8.97 -7.18 6.66
C PRO A 8 -8.87 -8.65 7.03
N ARG A 9 -9.91 -9.45 6.73
CA ARG A 9 -9.83 -10.89 6.95
C ARG A 9 -8.81 -11.46 5.97
N LEU A 10 -7.80 -12.16 6.48
CA LEU A 10 -6.86 -12.91 5.65
C LEU A 10 -7.53 -14.08 4.87
N PHE A 11 -8.81 -14.39 5.15
CA PHE A 11 -9.44 -15.72 4.97
C PHE A 11 -10.82 -15.75 4.29
N ALA A 12 -11.08 -14.95 3.26
CA ALA A 12 -12.43 -14.90 2.66
C ALA A 12 -12.60 -15.63 1.32
N PHE A 13 -11.57 -16.27 0.76
CA PHE A 13 -11.59 -16.71 -0.64
C PHE A 13 -11.01 -18.12 -0.85
N SER A 14 -11.55 -18.86 -1.82
CA SER A 14 -10.99 -20.13 -2.27
C SER A 14 -9.92 -19.91 -3.34
N ARG A 15 -8.93 -20.80 -3.42
CA ARG A 15 -7.88 -20.77 -4.45
C ARG A 15 -8.46 -20.70 -5.86
N ASP A 16 -9.48 -21.51 -6.14
CA ASP A 16 -10.11 -21.57 -7.45
C ASP A 16 -10.77 -20.24 -7.83
N THR A 17 -11.45 -19.58 -6.88
CA THR A 17 -12.04 -18.26 -7.09
C THR A 17 -10.97 -17.23 -7.45
N GLU A 18 -9.85 -17.22 -6.73
CA GLU A 18 -8.74 -16.31 -7.00
C GLU A 18 -8.09 -16.60 -8.36
N LEU A 19 -7.93 -17.87 -8.72
CA LEU A 19 -7.40 -18.25 -10.04
C LEU A 19 -8.32 -17.80 -11.17
N GLU A 20 -9.63 -18.01 -11.05
CA GLU A 20 -10.57 -17.52 -12.05
C GLU A 20 -10.53 -16.00 -12.18
N ASN A 21 -10.39 -15.28 -11.06
CA ASN A 21 -10.23 -13.83 -11.08
C ASN A 21 -8.95 -13.42 -11.82
N LEU A 22 -7.83 -14.10 -11.58
CA LEU A 22 -6.58 -13.86 -12.31
C LEU A 22 -6.70 -14.15 -13.81
N GLN A 23 -7.43 -15.20 -14.19
CA GLN A 23 -7.68 -15.54 -15.59
C GLN A 23 -8.48 -14.45 -16.32
N ARG A 24 -9.47 -13.85 -15.64
CA ARG A 24 -10.29 -12.76 -16.18
C ARG A 24 -9.52 -11.47 -16.48
N LEU A 25 -8.30 -11.32 -15.93
CA LEU A 25 -7.46 -10.13 -16.14
C LEU A 25 -6.74 -10.09 -17.50
N GLY A 26 -6.81 -11.16 -18.31
CA GLY A 26 -6.19 -11.18 -19.65
C GLY A 26 -4.66 -11.02 -19.64
N LEU A 27 -4.01 -11.51 -18.58
CA LEU A 27 -2.57 -11.33 -18.35
C LEU A 27 -1.72 -12.15 -19.32
N ARG A 28 -0.50 -11.66 -19.60
CA ARG A 28 0.48 -12.46 -20.33
C ARG A 28 0.84 -13.71 -19.52
N PRO A 29 1.21 -14.84 -20.18
CA PRO A 29 1.56 -16.07 -19.45
C PRO A 29 2.63 -15.89 -18.37
N ALA A 30 3.62 -15.02 -18.59
CA ALA A 30 4.65 -14.72 -17.61
C ALA A 30 4.10 -13.99 -16.37
N GLU A 31 3.22 -13.00 -16.55
CA GLU A 31 2.57 -12.26 -15.47
C GLU A 31 1.63 -13.15 -14.67
N HIS A 32 0.88 -14.00 -15.37
CA HIS A 32 0.01 -14.99 -14.76
C HIS A 32 0.81 -15.94 -13.86
N ARG A 33 1.97 -16.44 -14.33
CA ARG A 33 2.85 -17.30 -13.51
C ARG A 33 3.31 -16.61 -12.23
N VAL A 34 3.75 -15.34 -12.31
CA VAL A 34 4.16 -14.57 -11.13
C VAL A 34 3.01 -14.44 -10.12
N LEU A 35 1.80 -14.14 -10.59
CA LEU A 35 0.65 -13.97 -9.69
C LEU A 35 0.14 -15.27 -9.10
N VAL A 36 0.25 -16.39 -9.81
CA VAL A 36 -0.05 -17.73 -9.28
C VAL A 36 0.95 -18.09 -8.18
N GLN A 37 2.25 -17.86 -8.39
CA GLN A 37 3.28 -18.10 -7.36
C GLN A 37 3.03 -17.24 -6.11
N ALA A 38 2.72 -15.95 -6.30
CA ALA A 38 2.38 -15.07 -5.18
C ALA A 38 1.06 -15.45 -4.50
N LEU A 39 0.09 -16.02 -5.23
CA LEU A 39 -1.17 -16.51 -4.67
C LEU A 39 -0.93 -17.76 -3.84
N ASP A 40 -0.21 -18.74 -4.37
CA ASP A 40 0.09 -19.99 -3.68
C ASP A 40 0.83 -19.71 -2.38
N ALA A 41 1.87 -18.86 -2.41
CA ALA A 41 2.58 -18.46 -1.21
C ALA A 41 1.69 -17.69 -0.21
N PHE A 42 0.79 -16.83 -0.67
CA PHE A 42 -0.16 -16.13 0.20
C PHE A 42 -1.13 -17.11 0.87
N LEU A 43 -1.62 -18.10 0.13
CA LEU A 43 -2.50 -19.15 0.65
C LEU A 43 -1.78 -20.07 1.63
N ASP A 44 -0.51 -20.39 1.40
CA ASP A 44 0.31 -21.16 2.33
C ASP A 44 0.47 -20.43 3.67
N VAL A 45 0.72 -19.13 3.64
CA VAL A 45 0.78 -18.28 4.84
C VAL A 45 -0.58 -18.21 5.53
N ALA A 46 -1.66 -18.12 4.75
CA ALA A 46 -3.00 -18.15 5.30
C ALA A 46 -3.25 -19.47 6.06
N ASN A 47 -2.98 -20.61 5.41
CA ASN A 47 -3.24 -21.93 5.99
C ASN A 47 -2.34 -22.21 7.21
N SER A 48 -1.05 -21.89 7.12
CA SER A 48 -0.07 -22.15 8.19
C SER A 48 -0.11 -21.12 9.32
N ARG A 49 -0.64 -19.92 9.05
CA ARG A 49 -0.54 -18.73 9.90
C ARG A 49 0.89 -18.33 10.26
N HIS A 50 1.84 -18.69 9.40
CA HIS A 50 3.25 -18.41 9.58
C HIS A 50 3.82 -17.81 8.29
N LEU A 51 4.57 -16.72 8.40
CA LEU A 51 5.20 -16.05 7.27
C LEU A 51 6.70 -16.34 7.28
N THR A 52 7.16 -17.13 6.31
CA THR A 52 8.59 -17.38 6.10
C THR A 52 9.16 -16.53 4.98
N VAL A 53 10.49 -16.50 4.88
CA VAL A 53 11.18 -15.84 3.76
C VAL A 53 10.80 -16.49 2.44
N GLU A 54 10.69 -17.82 2.37
CA GLU A 54 10.33 -18.55 1.15
C GLU A 54 8.95 -18.13 0.62
N ASN A 55 7.96 -17.95 1.51
CA ASN A 55 6.63 -17.48 1.09
C ASN A 55 6.61 -15.98 0.80
N LEU A 56 7.48 -15.19 1.43
CA LEU A 56 7.53 -13.74 1.21
C LEU A 56 8.11 -13.39 -0.16
N VAL A 57 9.15 -14.12 -0.60
CA VAL A 57 9.85 -13.89 -1.88
C VAL A 57 8.91 -13.73 -3.10
N PRO A 58 8.00 -14.67 -3.40
CA PRO A 58 7.14 -14.54 -4.57
C PRO A 58 6.13 -13.38 -4.45
N ILE A 59 5.71 -13.02 -3.23
CA ILE A 59 4.79 -11.90 -3.00
C ILE A 59 5.52 -10.56 -3.22
N VAL A 60 6.75 -10.43 -2.72
CA VAL A 60 7.61 -9.26 -2.95
C VAL A 60 7.98 -9.16 -4.43
N ALA A 61 8.30 -10.27 -5.09
CA ALA A 61 8.57 -10.28 -6.54
C ALA A 61 7.38 -9.76 -7.35
N ALA A 62 6.14 -10.13 -6.98
CA ALA A 62 4.94 -9.54 -7.57
C ALA A 62 4.83 -8.04 -7.28
N ALA A 63 5.07 -7.61 -6.03
CA ALA A 63 5.02 -6.21 -5.60
C ALA A 63 6.11 -5.31 -6.22
N MET A 64 7.17 -5.89 -6.78
CA MET A 64 8.22 -5.17 -7.53
C MET A 64 8.03 -5.24 -9.05
N HIS A 65 7.03 -5.97 -9.53
CA HIS A 65 6.91 -6.28 -10.95
C HIS A 65 6.68 -5.02 -11.82
N PRO A 66 7.22 -4.94 -13.05
CA PRO A 66 7.02 -3.78 -13.94
C PRO A 66 5.57 -3.54 -14.34
N SER A 67 4.78 -4.61 -14.47
CA SER A 67 3.34 -4.52 -14.74
C SER A 67 2.58 -3.98 -13.54
N LEU A 68 1.86 -2.86 -13.72
CA LEU A 68 1.07 -2.21 -12.67
C LEU A 68 0.03 -3.14 -12.06
N VAL A 69 -0.57 -4.03 -12.85
CA VAL A 69 -1.56 -5.00 -12.36
C VAL A 69 -0.91 -6.02 -11.42
N VAL A 70 0.22 -6.60 -11.83
CA VAL A 70 0.96 -7.58 -11.03
C VAL A 70 1.48 -6.94 -9.74
N ARG A 71 2.05 -5.73 -9.87
CA ARG A 71 2.49 -4.89 -8.76
C ARG A 71 1.37 -4.64 -7.75
N GLY A 72 0.22 -4.20 -8.25
CA GLY A 72 -0.99 -3.97 -7.46
C GLY A 72 -1.36 -5.13 -6.58
N ILE A 73 -1.47 -6.31 -7.17
CA ILE A 73 -1.88 -7.52 -6.46
C ILE A 73 -0.83 -7.94 -5.42
N GLY A 74 0.46 -7.87 -5.76
CA GLY A 74 1.54 -8.15 -4.82
C GLY A 74 1.56 -7.19 -3.62
N THR A 75 1.52 -5.89 -3.88
CA THR A 75 1.48 -4.85 -2.84
C THR A 75 0.26 -4.98 -1.95
N GLN A 76 -0.93 -5.24 -2.52
CA GLN A 76 -2.16 -5.41 -1.74
C GLN A 76 -2.08 -6.62 -0.79
N ARG A 77 -1.48 -7.73 -1.23
CA ARG A 77 -1.24 -8.90 -0.37
C ARG A 77 -0.32 -8.57 0.79
N LEU A 78 0.79 -7.86 0.53
CA LEU A 78 1.69 -7.38 1.60
C LEU A 78 0.97 -6.45 2.58
N VAL A 79 0.13 -5.53 2.08
CA VAL A 79 -0.69 -4.65 2.91
C VAL A 79 -1.62 -5.44 3.82
N VAL A 80 -2.31 -6.45 3.30
CA VAL A 80 -3.16 -7.34 4.12
C VAL A 80 -2.31 -8.07 5.17
N MET A 81 -1.17 -8.64 4.78
CA MET A 81 -0.28 -9.38 5.68
C MET A 81 0.34 -8.51 6.77
N SER A 82 0.56 -7.22 6.51
CA SER A 82 1.12 -6.28 7.49
C SER A 82 0.25 -6.09 8.74
N HIS A 83 -1.04 -6.46 8.70
CA HIS A 83 -1.93 -6.48 9.87
C HIS A 83 -1.62 -7.61 10.86
N TYR A 84 -0.85 -8.61 10.42
CA TYR A 84 -0.62 -9.88 11.10
C TYR A 84 0.86 -10.17 11.34
N PHE A 85 1.73 -9.80 10.39
CA PHE A 85 3.14 -10.21 10.38
C PHE A 85 4.06 -9.00 10.31
N SER A 86 5.12 -9.01 11.13
CA SER A 86 6.16 -7.97 11.14
C SER A 86 7.01 -8.00 9.87
N GLU A 87 7.26 -9.17 9.32
CA GLU A 87 8.05 -9.40 8.13
C GLU A 87 7.40 -8.74 6.91
N ALA A 88 6.06 -8.76 6.83
CA ALA A 88 5.32 -8.03 5.81
C ALA A 88 5.41 -6.50 5.98
N LYS A 89 5.52 -5.99 7.22
CA LYS A 89 5.79 -4.56 7.47
C LYS A 89 7.19 -4.19 7.02
N THR A 90 8.20 -5.02 7.32
CA THR A 90 9.57 -4.84 6.84
C THR A 90 9.61 -4.78 5.32
N ALA A 91 8.97 -5.75 4.64
CA ALA A 91 8.91 -5.75 3.18
C ALA A 91 8.23 -4.49 2.60
N LEU A 92 7.11 -4.03 3.18
CA LEU A 92 6.47 -2.78 2.76
C LEU A 92 7.35 -1.55 3.01
N GLN A 93 8.07 -1.53 4.13
CA GLN A 93 9.01 -0.46 4.45
C GLN A 93 10.15 -0.42 3.44
N ASP A 94 10.70 -1.57 3.04
CA ASP A 94 11.74 -1.65 2.02
C ASP A 94 11.22 -1.14 0.66
N LEU A 95 10.00 -1.51 0.27
CA LEU A 95 9.36 -1.01 -0.95
C LEU A 95 9.07 0.51 -0.90
N CYS A 96 8.82 1.08 0.28
CA CYS A 96 8.69 2.54 0.45
C CYS A 96 10.04 3.27 0.33
N HIS A 97 11.17 2.56 0.43
CA HIS A 97 12.52 3.10 0.26
C HIS A 97 13.23 2.57 -0.99
N ASP A 98 12.49 1.95 -1.91
CA ASP A 98 13.06 1.41 -3.14
C ASP A 98 13.70 2.53 -3.98
N LYS A 99 14.77 2.19 -4.70
CA LYS A 99 15.45 3.13 -5.60
C LYS A 99 14.53 3.66 -6.72
N ASP A 100 13.56 2.86 -7.17
CA ASP A 100 12.58 3.25 -8.19
C ASP A 100 11.42 4.03 -7.54
N ALA A 101 11.31 5.30 -7.92
CA ALA A 101 10.24 6.20 -7.49
C ALA A 101 8.84 5.65 -7.80
N THR A 102 8.69 4.85 -8.86
CA THR A 102 7.43 4.22 -9.25
C THR A 102 7.05 3.12 -8.25
N VAL A 103 8.02 2.37 -7.72
CA VAL A 103 7.78 1.36 -6.68
C VAL A 103 7.40 2.05 -5.37
N ARG A 104 8.15 3.10 -4.98
CA ARG A 104 7.84 3.91 -3.79
C ARG A 104 6.44 4.51 -3.87
N ALA A 105 6.13 5.27 -4.94
CA ALA A 105 4.85 5.95 -5.10
C ALA A 105 3.67 4.96 -5.09
N PHE A 106 3.83 3.81 -5.77
CA PHE A 106 2.80 2.78 -5.80
C PHE A 106 2.56 2.18 -4.41
N THR A 107 3.63 1.83 -3.69
CA THR A 107 3.53 1.27 -2.34
C THR A 107 2.90 2.26 -1.37
N VAL A 108 3.37 3.51 -1.39
CA VAL A 108 2.83 4.62 -0.58
C VAL A 108 1.34 4.80 -0.81
N SER A 109 0.87 4.75 -2.07
CA SER A 109 -0.56 4.91 -2.39
C SER A 109 -1.48 3.85 -1.75
N ASN A 110 -0.93 2.71 -1.30
CA ASN A 110 -1.67 1.63 -0.67
C ASN A 110 -1.57 1.65 0.88
N LEU A 111 -0.73 2.51 1.47
CA LEU A 111 -0.53 2.58 2.93
C LEU A 111 -1.78 2.97 3.71
N GLY A 112 -2.76 3.63 3.08
CA GLY A 112 -4.04 3.93 3.73
C GLY A 112 -4.83 2.68 4.16
N ASN A 113 -4.47 1.51 3.65
CA ASN A 113 -5.08 0.22 4.01
C ASN A 113 -4.20 -0.62 4.97
N ALA A 114 -2.99 -0.16 5.29
CA ALA A 114 -2.08 -0.81 6.24
C ALA A 114 -2.36 -0.32 7.69
N PRO A 115 -1.80 -0.98 8.72
CA PRO A 115 -1.97 -0.54 10.11
C PRO A 115 -1.48 0.89 10.32
N TRP A 116 -2.31 1.73 10.94
CA TRP A 116 -2.03 3.17 11.05
C TRP A 116 -0.73 3.51 11.80
N PRO A 117 -0.40 2.88 12.96
CA PRO A 117 0.86 3.16 13.64
C PRO A 117 2.10 2.84 12.81
N PHE A 118 2.00 1.90 11.86
CA PHE A 118 3.06 1.57 10.92
C PHE A 118 3.09 2.54 9.72
N SER A 119 1.91 2.95 9.24
CA SER A 119 1.78 3.72 8.00
C SER A 119 2.11 5.20 8.17
N LEU A 120 1.80 5.79 9.32
CA LEU A 120 2.00 7.21 9.58
C LEU A 120 3.44 7.70 9.36
N PRO A 121 4.49 7.07 9.93
CA PRO A 121 5.87 7.52 9.69
C PRO A 121 6.29 7.38 8.22
N LEU A 122 5.82 6.34 7.52
CA LEU A 122 6.11 6.13 6.10
C LEU A 122 5.43 7.19 5.21
N ILE A 123 4.18 7.56 5.53
CA ILE A 123 3.46 8.64 4.84
C ILE A 123 4.19 9.98 5.07
N ASN A 124 4.63 10.26 6.29
CA ASN A 124 5.39 11.48 6.59
C ASN A 124 6.72 11.54 5.81
N GLY A 125 7.45 10.42 5.76
CA GLY A 125 8.67 10.33 4.95
C GLY A 125 8.38 10.56 3.47
N ALA A 126 7.34 9.93 2.93
CA ALA A 126 6.95 10.04 1.53
C ALA A 126 6.49 11.45 1.12
N LEU A 127 5.96 12.26 2.04
CA LEU A 127 5.66 13.68 1.78
C LEU A 127 6.91 14.54 1.62
N ASN A 128 8.07 14.06 2.10
CA ASN A 128 9.38 14.71 1.89
C ASN A 128 10.19 14.05 0.76
N ASP A 129 9.61 13.12 0.00
CA ASP A 129 10.35 12.41 -1.05
C ASP A 129 10.81 13.39 -2.15
N PRO A 130 12.04 13.25 -2.66
CA PRO A 130 12.52 14.11 -3.75
C PRO A 130 11.62 14.06 -4.99
N GLU A 131 10.95 12.93 -5.22
CA GLU A 131 10.14 12.68 -6.40
C GLU A 131 8.69 13.11 -6.18
N ALA A 132 8.23 14.10 -6.95
CA ALA A 132 6.87 14.60 -6.89
C ALA A 132 5.77 13.52 -7.01
N PRO A 133 5.93 12.45 -7.82
CA PRO A 133 4.97 11.34 -7.84
C PRO A 133 4.79 10.64 -6.48
N VAL A 134 5.85 10.51 -5.68
CA VAL A 134 5.81 9.87 -4.36
C VAL A 134 5.11 10.79 -3.35
N ARG A 135 5.48 12.07 -3.32
CA ARG A 135 4.79 13.08 -2.48
C ARG A 135 3.30 13.14 -2.78
N ARG A 136 2.94 13.12 -4.07
CA ARG A 136 1.54 13.09 -4.51
C ARG A 136 0.81 11.83 -4.06
N ALA A 137 1.46 10.66 -4.08
CA ALA A 137 0.87 9.43 -3.59
C ALA A 137 0.56 9.53 -2.09
N ALA A 138 1.47 10.08 -1.29
CA ALA A 138 1.27 10.30 0.13
C ALA A 138 0.13 11.30 0.41
N ALA A 139 0.11 12.43 -0.30
CA ALA A 139 -0.96 13.42 -0.19
C ALA A 139 -2.35 12.85 -0.51
N LYS A 140 -2.43 11.97 -1.54
CA LYS A 140 -3.68 11.27 -1.87
C LYS A 140 -4.14 10.33 -0.76
N VAL A 141 -3.23 9.60 -0.11
CA VAL A 141 -3.59 8.77 1.05
C VAL A 141 -4.20 9.62 2.16
N CYS A 142 -3.62 10.79 2.43
CA CYS A 142 -4.15 11.73 3.41
C CYS A 142 -5.53 12.31 3.05
N SER A 143 -5.97 12.20 1.80
CA SER A 143 -7.32 12.64 1.37
C SER A 143 -8.41 11.58 1.55
N VAL A 144 -8.04 10.33 1.88
CA VAL A 144 -8.98 9.21 2.03
C VAL A 144 -8.90 8.54 3.41
N VAL A 145 -7.94 8.95 4.23
CA VAL A 145 -7.75 8.50 5.62
C VAL A 145 -7.87 9.71 6.52
N ALA A 146 -8.72 9.63 7.54
CA ALA A 146 -8.97 10.73 8.45
C ALA A 146 -8.45 10.40 9.84
N THR A 147 -7.36 11.05 10.23
CA THR A 147 -6.86 10.95 11.60
C THR A 147 -6.34 12.30 12.06
N PRO A 148 -6.52 12.66 13.35
CA PRO A 148 -6.04 13.94 13.86
C PRO A 148 -4.55 14.18 13.61
N GLU A 149 -3.73 13.13 13.64
CA GLU A 149 -2.28 13.20 13.43
C GLU A 149 -1.90 13.65 12.02
N LEU A 150 -2.77 13.48 11.02
CA LEU A 150 -2.51 13.94 9.66
C LEU A 150 -2.77 15.42 9.46
N ARG A 151 -3.55 16.08 10.32
CA ARG A 151 -3.95 17.47 10.09
C ARG A 151 -2.75 18.40 10.03
N ASP A 152 -1.98 18.44 11.11
CA ASP A 152 -0.84 19.35 11.25
C ASP A 152 0.26 18.99 10.24
N LEU A 153 0.44 17.69 10.01
CA LEU A 153 1.37 17.16 9.01
C LEU A 153 0.99 17.61 7.60
N VAL A 154 -0.27 17.49 7.19
CA VAL A 154 -0.71 17.92 5.85
C VAL A 154 -0.61 19.43 5.69
N ASP A 155 -0.99 20.21 6.70
CA ASP A 155 -0.93 21.67 6.65
C ASP A 155 0.53 22.15 6.53
N ALA A 156 1.48 21.57 7.29
CA ALA A 156 2.90 21.90 7.17
C ALA A 156 3.49 21.59 5.78
N HIS A 157 3.10 20.46 5.16
CA HIS A 157 3.56 20.11 3.82
C HIS A 157 2.90 20.97 2.74
N LEU A 158 1.66 21.42 2.94
CA LEU A 158 0.97 22.30 2.00
C LEU A 158 1.62 23.68 1.88
N GLU A 159 2.21 24.19 2.96
CA GLU A 159 2.90 25.49 2.98
C GLU A 159 4.18 25.51 2.15
N THR A 160 4.84 24.35 1.99
CA THR A 160 6.15 24.24 1.34
C THR A 160 6.13 23.54 -0.01
N GLU A 161 5.02 22.88 -0.39
CA GLU A 161 4.92 22.15 -1.66
C GLU A 161 4.76 23.09 -2.87
N GLU A 162 5.75 23.05 -3.77
CA GLU A 162 5.78 23.84 -5.01
C GLU A 162 5.14 23.12 -6.20
N HIS A 163 5.12 21.77 -6.21
CA HIS A 163 4.56 21.02 -7.32
C HIS A 163 3.03 21.07 -7.27
N GLU A 164 2.44 21.87 -8.16
CA GLU A 164 1.00 22.17 -8.21
C GLU A 164 0.07 20.93 -8.10
N PRO A 165 0.28 19.83 -8.86
CA PRO A 165 -0.54 18.62 -8.69
C PRO A 165 -0.46 17.97 -7.30
N THR A 166 0.67 18.11 -6.60
CA THR A 166 0.86 17.60 -5.23
C THR A 166 0.22 18.56 -4.23
N ARG A 167 0.45 19.86 -4.40
CA ARG A 167 -0.16 20.93 -3.60
C ARG A 167 -1.69 20.87 -3.64
N ALA A 168 -2.29 20.62 -4.80
CA ALA A 168 -3.73 20.42 -4.95
C ALA A 168 -4.24 19.19 -4.17
N ALA A 169 -3.49 18.09 -4.16
CA ALA A 169 -3.83 16.90 -3.38
C ALA A 169 -3.72 17.16 -1.87
N LEU A 170 -2.69 17.89 -1.43
CA LEU A 170 -2.53 18.33 -0.04
C LEU A 170 -3.66 19.26 0.40
N ALA A 171 -4.07 20.21 -0.46
CA ALA A 171 -5.19 21.09 -0.17
C ALA A 171 -6.51 20.31 -0.03
N GLN A 172 -6.72 19.27 -0.85
CA GLN A 172 -7.86 18.36 -0.69
C GLN A 172 -7.78 17.59 0.64
N ALA A 173 -6.62 17.04 0.97
CA ALA A 173 -6.39 16.34 2.23
C ALA A 173 -6.66 17.26 3.44
N SER A 174 -6.14 18.49 3.42
CA SER A 174 -6.35 19.49 4.50
C SER A 174 -7.83 19.76 4.74
N ARG A 175 -8.61 19.98 3.66
CA ARG A 175 -10.08 20.14 3.76
C ARG A 175 -10.73 18.91 4.39
N TYR A 176 -10.38 17.72 3.91
CA TYR A 176 -10.91 16.45 4.43
C TYR A 176 -10.62 16.26 5.93
N GLN A 177 -9.41 16.60 6.41
CA GLN A 177 -9.06 16.52 7.84
C GLN A 177 -9.79 17.53 8.73
N ARG A 178 -10.18 18.69 8.17
CA ARG A 178 -10.92 19.74 8.89
C ARG A 178 -12.41 19.44 9.00
N GLU A 179 -12.99 18.86 7.95
CA GLU A 179 -14.41 18.49 7.91
C GLU A 179 -14.74 17.38 8.91
N LEU A 180 -13.85 16.41 9.11
CA LEU A 180 -14.06 15.29 10.05
C LEU A 180 -13.72 15.62 11.50
N GLY A 181 -13.21 16.83 11.76
CA GLY A 181 -12.98 17.36 13.11
C GLY A 181 -14.14 18.18 13.68
N ARG A 182 -15.26 18.28 12.97
CA ARG A 182 -16.52 18.88 13.42
C ARG A 182 -17.49 17.79 13.82
#